data_AF-A0A0U0W634-F1
#
_entry.id   AF-A0A0U0W634-F1
#
_cell.length_a   1.000
_cell.length_b   1.000
_cell.length_c   1.000
_cell.angle_alpha   90.00
_cell.angle_beta   90.00
_cell.angle_gamma   90.00
#
_symmetry.space_group_name_H-M   'P 1'
#
loop_
_entity.id
_entity.type
_entity.pdbx_description
1 polymer ?
#
loop_
_entity_poly.entity_id
_entity_poly.type
_entity_poly.pdbx_seq_one_letter_code
_entity_poly.pdbx_strand_id
1 'polypeptide(L)'
;MSSGILDELGWRGLIARRAGELGWRTVDVTPSPLPGPSGNVEYFLWLRAQTDRGLSNDELGDAVRGAVNRGPATMRAGTARDGGTSRLRGRAGQSNRGPA
;
A
#
# COMPACT_ATOMS: atom_id res chain seq x y z
N MET A 1 4.95 -11.52 35.36
CA MET A 1 4.14 -12.26 34.36
C MET A 1 4.69 -11.88 33.00
N SER A 2 5.47 -12.78 32.40
CA SER A 2 6.28 -12.49 31.22
C SER A 2 5.41 -12.11 30.03
N SER A 3 5.71 -10.93 29.48
CA SER A 3 5.24 -10.41 28.21
C SER A 3 5.41 -11.48 27.12
N GLY A 4 4.31 -12.16 26.80
CA GLY A 4 4.28 -13.30 25.89
C GLY A 4 4.17 -12.85 24.45
N ILE A 5 5.28 -12.91 23.71
CA ILE A 5 5.36 -13.28 22.29
C ILE A 5 4.57 -12.49 21.22
N LEU A 6 3.85 -11.42 21.55
CA LEU A 6 3.08 -10.62 20.57
C LEU A 6 3.09 -9.12 20.93
N ASP A 7 4.27 -8.51 20.98
CA ASP A 7 4.45 -7.06 20.95
C ASP A 7 4.04 -6.50 19.57
N GLU A 8 2.98 -5.67 19.52
CA GLU A 8 2.40 -4.83 18.43
C GLU A 8 2.39 -5.29 16.94
N LEU A 9 3.05 -6.38 16.55
CA LEU A 9 3.25 -6.89 15.20
C LEU A 9 2.86 -8.37 15.07
N GLY A 10 2.28 -8.96 16.12
CA GLY A 10 2.20 -10.41 16.38
C GLY A 10 1.63 -11.33 15.28
N TRP A 11 0.91 -10.80 14.27
CA TRP A 11 0.48 -11.58 13.11
C TRP A 11 1.18 -11.22 11.80
N ARG A 12 1.79 -10.03 11.70
CA ARG A 12 2.33 -9.47 10.45
C ARG A 12 3.68 -10.07 10.04
N GLY A 13 4.47 -10.53 11.01
CA GLY A 13 5.77 -11.19 10.77
C GLY A 13 5.70 -12.71 10.63
N LEU A 14 4.52 -13.34 10.73
CA LEU A 14 4.41 -14.79 10.84
C LEU A 14 4.95 -15.55 9.61
N ILE A 15 4.71 -15.03 8.39
CA ILE A 15 5.23 -15.66 7.17
C ILE A 15 6.75 -15.57 7.10
N ALA A 16 7.33 -14.41 7.42
CA ALA A 16 8.79 -14.23 7.41
C ALA A 16 9.47 -15.09 8.47
N ARG A 17 8.89 -15.20 9.67
CA ARG A 17 9.37 -16.09 10.73
C ARG A 17 9.32 -17.56 10.27
N ARG A 18 8.19 -17.99 9.70
CA ARG A 18 8.04 -19.36 9.19
C ARG A 18 8.99 -19.66 8.03
N ALA A 19 9.24 -18.69 7.15
CA ALA A 19 10.24 -18.80 6.09
C ALA A 19 11.66 -18.98 6.67
N GLY A 20 12.01 -18.23 7.72
CA GLY A 20 13.26 -18.38 8.47
C GLY A 20 13.48 -19.79 9.01
N GLU A 21 12.46 -20.39 9.61
CA GLU A 21 12.48 -21.79 10.10
C GLU A 21 12.73 -22.81 8.97
N LEU A 22 12.35 -22.48 7.74
CA LEU A 22 12.55 -23.31 6.54
C LEU A 22 13.86 -22.98 5.80
N GLY A 23 14.72 -22.14 6.36
CA GLY A 23 16.01 -21.76 5.78
C GLY A 23 15.94 -20.62 4.75
N TRP A 24 14.85 -19.86 4.71
CA TRP A 24 14.68 -18.71 3.82
C TRP A 24 14.81 -17.39 4.58
N ARG A 25 15.49 -16.41 3.98
CA ARG A 25 15.63 -15.06 4.50
C ARG A 25 14.76 -14.10 3.71
N THR A 26 14.04 -13.22 4.42
CA THR A 26 13.32 -12.11 3.79
C THR A 26 14.30 -11.01 3.42
N VAL A 27 14.28 -10.59 2.16
CA VAL A 27 15.11 -9.52 1.60
C VAL A 27 14.34 -8.20 1.56
N ASP A 28 13.03 -8.24 1.26
CA ASP A 28 12.20 -7.04 1.18
C ASP A 28 10.70 -7.37 1.27
N VAL A 29 9.88 -6.34 1.53
CA VAL A 29 8.42 -6.38 1.58
C VAL A 29 7.81 -5.18 0.84
N THR A 30 6.86 -5.45 -0.05
CA THR A 30 6.13 -4.39 -0.78
C THR A 30 4.61 -4.62 -0.76
N PRO A 31 3.78 -3.57 -0.65
CA PRO A 31 2.35 -3.73 -0.88
C PRO A 31 2.08 -4.12 -2.35
N SER A 32 1.03 -4.91 -2.56
CA SER A 32 0.50 -5.15 -3.89
C SER A 32 -0.07 -3.85 -4.46
N PRO A 33 0.19 -3.52 -5.74
CA PRO A 33 -0.34 -2.31 -6.36
C PRO A 33 -1.87 -2.35 -6.53
N LEU A 34 -2.48 -3.54 -6.51
CA LEU A 34 -3.91 -3.76 -6.67
C LEU A 34 -4.56 -4.18 -5.34
N PRO A 35 -5.81 -3.77 -5.09
CA PRO A 35 -6.57 -4.32 -3.97
C PRO A 35 -6.91 -5.79 -4.28
N GLY A 36 -6.91 -6.63 -3.25
CA GLY A 36 -7.34 -8.02 -3.37
C GLY A 36 -8.85 -8.13 -3.67
N PRO A 37 -9.34 -9.31 -4.09
CA PRO A 37 -10.71 -9.50 -4.58
C PRO A 37 -11.82 -9.02 -3.62
N SER A 38 -11.59 -9.12 -2.31
CA SER A 38 -12.54 -8.70 -1.26
C SER A 38 -12.19 -7.35 -0.62
N GLY A 39 -11.30 -6.56 -1.24
CA GLY A 39 -10.80 -5.30 -0.67
C GLY A 39 -9.67 -5.47 0.33
N ASN A 40 -9.12 -6.68 0.47
CA ASN A 40 -7.96 -6.94 1.31
C ASN A 40 -6.71 -6.25 0.72
N VAL A 41 -5.83 -5.75 1.59
CA VAL A 41 -4.51 -5.28 1.17
C VAL A 41 -3.56 -6.47 1.17
N GLU A 42 -3.03 -6.80 0.00
CA GLU A 42 -2.06 -7.88 -0.18
C GLU A 42 -0.63 -7.32 -0.18
N TYR A 43 0.33 -8.16 0.19
CA TYR A 43 1.75 -7.81 0.25
C TYR A 43 2.58 -8.93 -0.39
N PHE A 44 3.70 -8.55 -1.01
CA PHE A 44 4.70 -9.47 -1.52
C PHE A 44 5.92 -9.48 -0.59
N LEU A 45 6.42 -10.68 -0.28
CA LEU A 45 7.68 -10.90 0.43
C LEU A 45 8.70 -11.44 -0.58
N TRP A 46 9.87 -10.81 -0.64
CA TRP A 46 10.99 -11.34 -1.40
C TRP A 46 11.83 -12.26 -0.51
N LEU A 47 11.82 -13.57 -0.78
CA LEU A 47 12.53 -14.58 0.00
C LEU A 47 13.73 -15.14 -0.78
N ARG A 48 14.86 -15.39 -0.09
CA ARG A 48 16.02 -16.11 -0.64
C ARG A 48 16.62 -17.10 0.36
N ALA A 49 16.95 -18.31 -0.12
CA ALA A 49 17.57 -19.35 0.71
C ALA A 49 19.03 -19.02 1.09
N GLN A 50 19.78 -18.41 0.17
CA GLN A 50 21.17 -18.01 0.39
C GLN A 50 21.35 -16.54 0.02
N THR A 51 21.54 -15.69 1.04
CA THR A 51 21.80 -14.26 0.87
C THR A 51 22.37 -13.67 2.17
N ASP A 52 23.25 -12.69 2.01
CA ASP A 52 23.74 -11.76 3.02
C ASP A 52 22.85 -10.52 3.21
N ARG A 53 21.89 -10.30 2.30
CA ARG A 53 20.94 -9.17 2.32
C ARG A 53 19.63 -9.49 3.06
N GLY A 54 19.63 -10.50 3.92
CA GLY A 54 18.46 -10.83 4.71
C GLY A 54 18.22 -9.74 5.76
N LEU A 55 16.99 -9.24 5.84
CA LEU A 55 16.59 -8.29 6.88
C LEU A 55 16.67 -8.96 8.25
N SER A 56 17.21 -8.24 9.23
CA SER A 56 17.06 -8.57 10.65
C SER A 56 15.60 -8.45 11.09
N ASN A 57 15.28 -8.91 12.30
CA ASN A 57 13.91 -8.84 12.82
C ASN A 57 13.39 -7.40 12.93
N ASP A 58 14.25 -6.47 13.37
CA ASP A 58 13.90 -5.06 13.52
C ASP A 58 13.69 -4.39 12.16
N GLU A 59 14.62 -4.62 11.21
CA GLU A 59 14.51 -4.11 9.85
C GLU A 59 13.28 -4.66 9.12
N LEU A 60 12.93 -5.93 9.35
CA LEU A 60 11.71 -6.54 8.84
C LEU A 60 10.47 -5.86 9.43
N GLY A 61 10.46 -5.58 10.73
CA GLY A 61 9.37 -4.86 11.40
C GLY A 61 9.18 -3.46 10.81
N ASP A 62 10.28 -2.75 10.52
CA ASP A 62 10.27 -1.45 9.86
C ASP A 62 9.80 -1.53 8.40
N ALA A 63 10.29 -2.50 7.64
CA ALA A 63 9.90 -2.72 6.25
C ALA A 63 8.39 -3.02 6.14
N VAL A 64 7.86 -3.87 7.02
CA VAL A 64 6.43 -4.20 7.08
C VAL A 64 5.61 -2.97 7.46
N ARG A 65 6.00 -2.21 8.49
CA ARG A 65 5.32 -0.94 8.84
C ARG A 65 5.33 0.04 7.68
N GLY A 66 6.46 0.19 7.01
CA GLY A 66 6.60 1.03 5.83
C GLY A 66 5.69 0.58 4.69
N ALA A 67 5.64 -0.72 4.39
CA ALA A 67 4.79 -1.27 3.35
C ALA A 67 3.29 -1.05 3.63
N VAL A 68 2.87 -1.25 4.88
CA VAL A 68 1.50 -0.99 5.36
C VAL A 68 1.14 0.48 5.18
N ASN A 69 2.01 1.39 5.64
CA ASN A 69 1.79 2.83 5.51
C ASN A 69 1.77 3.26 4.04
N ARG A 70 2.47 2.53 3.15
CA ARG A 70 2.41 2.80 1.72
C ARG A 70 1.06 2.43 1.12
N GLY A 71 0.53 1.25 1.43
CA GLY A 71 -0.74 0.74 0.90
C GLY A 71 -0.75 0.57 -0.64
N PRO A 72 -1.85 0.08 -1.23
CA PRO A 72 -1.99 -0.09 -2.67
C PRO A 72 -1.92 1.24 -3.43
N ALA A 73 -1.32 1.23 -4.62
CA ALA A 73 -1.21 2.42 -5.46
C ALA A 73 -2.58 2.95 -5.92
N THR A 74 -3.56 2.07 -6.12
CA THR A 74 -4.94 2.44 -6.48
C THR A 74 -5.65 3.23 -5.38
N MET A 75 -5.36 2.99 -4.11
CA MET A 75 -5.90 3.78 -2.99
C MET A 75 -5.33 5.21 -2.94
N ARG A 76 -4.13 5.42 -3.51
CA ARG A 76 -3.50 6.74 -3.63
C ARG A 76 -4.03 7.56 -4.82
N ALA A 77 -4.36 6.88 -5.92
CA ALA A 77 -4.83 7.54 -7.13
C ALA A 77 -6.28 8.06 -7.03
N GLY A 78 -7.08 7.53 -6.10
CA GLY A 78 -8.47 7.94 -5.88
C GLY A 78 -8.65 9.31 -5.20
N THR A 79 -7.71 9.73 -4.35
CA THR A 79 -7.81 11.01 -3.61
C THR A 79 -7.45 12.24 -4.45
N ALA A 80 -6.81 12.05 -5.60
CA ALA A 80 -6.37 13.14 -6.47
C ALA A 80 -7.43 13.57 -7.51
N ARG A 81 -8.59 12.91 -7.62
CA ARG A 81 -9.56 13.13 -8.71
C ARG A 81 -10.84 13.87 -8.34
N ASP A 82 -11.10 14.18 -7.07
CA ASP A 82 -12.40 14.75 -6.64
C ASP A 82 -12.40 16.29 -6.50
N GLY A 83 -11.53 16.97 -7.24
CA GLY A 83 -11.27 18.41 -7.10
C GLY A 83 -11.71 19.31 -8.26
N GLY A 84 -12.41 18.81 -9.29
CA GLY A 84 -12.81 19.72 -10.36
C GLY A 84 -13.64 19.14 -11.50
N THR A 85 -14.96 19.30 -11.41
CA THR A 85 -15.82 19.67 -12.56
C THR A 85 -17.06 20.43 -12.07
N SER A 86 -16.84 21.64 -11.56
CA SER A 86 -17.89 22.66 -11.49
C SER A 86 -18.03 23.33 -12.86
N ARG A 87 -19.25 23.25 -13.42
CA ARG A 87 -19.84 24.12 -14.47
C ARG A 87 -19.24 24.07 -15.89
N LEU A 88 -19.73 23.12 -16.67
CA LEU A 88 -20.10 23.32 -18.09
C LEU A 88 -21.64 23.23 -18.11
N ARG A 89 -22.46 24.13 -18.65
CA ARG A 89 -22.33 25.21 -19.62
C ARG A 89 -23.57 26.09 -19.45
N GLY A 90 -23.40 27.34 -19.04
CA GLY A 90 -24.39 28.39 -19.23
C GLY A 90 -23.89 29.34 -20.30
N ARG A 91 -24.30 29.15 -21.55
CA ARG A 91 -24.13 30.16 -22.61
C ARG A 91 -25.17 29.97 -23.72
N ALA A 92 -26.37 30.48 -23.47
CA ALA A 92 -27.30 30.87 -24.51
C ALA A 92 -27.72 32.31 -24.20
N GLY A 93 -27.31 33.25 -25.05
CA GLY A 93 -27.59 34.67 -24.86
C GLY A 93 -26.53 35.57 -25.49
N GLN A 94 -26.49 35.63 -26.82
CA GLN A 94 -25.95 36.76 -27.57
C GLN A 94 -26.38 36.67 -29.03
N SER A 95 -27.51 37.31 -29.36
CA SER A 95 -27.75 37.89 -30.66
C SER A 95 -28.20 39.33 -30.44
N ASN A 96 -27.22 40.23 -30.52
CA ASN A 96 -27.44 41.67 -30.58
C ASN A 96 -27.68 42.02 -32.05
N ARG A 97 -28.93 42.37 -32.41
CA ARG A 97 -29.23 43.16 -33.61
C ARG A 97 -30.13 44.31 -33.17
N GLY A 98 -29.51 45.46 -32.91
CA GLY A 98 -30.18 46.75 -32.86
C GLY A 98 -30.28 47.39 -34.26
N PRO A 99 -31.13 48.42 -34.44
CA PRO A 99 -31.72 48.76 -35.73
C PRO A 99 -30.99 49.90 -36.47
N ALA A 100 -31.14 49.91 -37.80
CA ALA A 100 -31.19 51.09 -38.66
C ALA A 100 -31.90 50.71 -39.97
#